data_AF-A0A2V7H610-F1
#
_entry.id   AF-A0A2V7H610-F1
#
_cell.length_a   1.000
_cell.length_b   1.000
_cell.length_c   1.000
_cell.angle_alpha   90.00
_cell.angle_beta   90.00
_cell.angle_gamma   90.00
#
_symmetry.space_group_name_H-M   'P 1'
#
loop_
_entity.id
_entity.type
_entity.pdbx_description
1 polymer ?
#
loop_
_entity_poly.entity_id
_entity_poly.type
_entity_poly.pdbx_seq_one_letter_code
_entity_poly.pdbx_strand_id
1 'polypeptide(L)'
;MNVQTTQLTVLRIGGQPAELKSKSLFIVKDGERVIAAGKTKHGVLRIGAARNMSAGSYYRPPVVLTWVGAAVLVVLGLPLSALLIGIPFLLFGIYLAYVAVGWMKSIKMVEAAARDA
;
A
#
# COMPACT_ATOMS: atom_id res chain seq x y z
N MET A 1 -20.27 -16.20 9.82
CA MET A 1 -20.56 -14.99 9.01
C MET A 1 -19.33 -14.08 9.10
N ASN A 2 -18.54 -13.95 8.04
CA ASN A 2 -17.30 -13.16 8.04
C ASN A 2 -17.57 -11.83 7.33
N VAL A 3 -17.62 -10.73 8.08
CA VAL A 3 -17.88 -9.39 7.54
C VAL A 3 -16.53 -8.73 7.25
N GLN A 4 -16.19 -8.58 5.97
CA GLN A 4 -15.01 -7.83 5.52
C GLN A 4 -15.41 -6.39 5.20
N THR A 5 -15.01 -5.45 6.06
CA THR A 5 -15.24 -4.02 5.84
C THR A 5 -13.98 -3.37 5.29
N THR A 6 -14.10 -2.72 4.14
CA THR A 6 -13.05 -1.80 3.66
C THR A 6 -13.34 -0.43 4.26
N GLN A 7 -12.43 0.08 5.09
CA GLN A 7 -12.55 1.38 5.72
C GLN A 7 -11.75 2.43 4.93
N LEU A 8 -12.37 3.58 4.71
CA LEU A 8 -11.72 4.78 4.21
C LEU A 8 -11.64 5.76 5.38
N THR A 9 -10.44 5.97 5.90
CA THR A 9 -10.17 6.94 6.95
C THR A 9 -9.57 8.19 6.33
N VAL A 10 -10.24 9.33 6.49
CA VAL A 10 -9.75 10.64 6.05
C VAL A 10 -9.28 11.39 7.28
N LEU A 11 -8.04 11.86 7.25
CA LEU A 11 -7.39 12.53 8.39
C LEU A 11 -6.46 13.63 7.88
N ARG A 12 -6.03 14.54 8.76
CA ARG A 12 -5.14 15.65 8.40
C ARG A 12 -3.80 15.47 9.10
N ILE A 13 -2.72 15.31 8.35
CA ILE A 13 -1.35 15.16 8.91
C ILE A 13 -0.55 16.38 8.50
N GLY A 14 0.00 17.11 9.48
CA GLY A 14 0.82 18.30 9.21
C GLY A 14 0.10 19.36 8.37
N GLY A 15 -1.21 19.51 8.53
CA GLY A 15 -2.03 20.45 7.77
C GLY A 15 -2.46 19.97 6.38
N GLN A 16 -1.95 18.85 5.87
CA GLN A 16 -2.36 18.29 4.58
C GLN A 16 -3.45 17.21 4.72
N PRO A 17 -4.45 17.18 3.84
CA PRO A 17 -5.46 16.13 3.81
C PRO A 17 -4.80 14.81 3.38
N ALA A 18 -5.09 13.74 4.13
CA ALA A 18 -4.58 12.41 3.87
C ALA A 18 -5.69 11.37 3.94
N GLU A 19 -5.63 10.41 3.01
CA GLU A 19 -6.61 9.34 2.86
C GLU A 19 -5.93 7.98 3.06
N LEU A 20 -6.46 7.19 3.99
CA LEU A 20 -6.07 5.81 4.20
C LEU A 20 -7.21 4.89 3.77
N LYS A 21 -6.96 4.07 2.75
CA LYS A 21 -7.84 2.93 2.40
C LYS A 21 -7.26 1.67 3.00
N SER A 22 -7.89 1.14 4.05
CA SER A 22 -7.45 -0.07 4.71
C SER A 22 -8.57 -1.11 4.80
N LYS A 23 -8.21 -2.38 4.67
CA LYS A 23 -9.11 -3.50 5.01
C LYS A 23 -9.01 -3.89 6.49
N SER A 24 -8.05 -3.30 7.21
CA SER A 24 -7.82 -3.48 8.63
C SER A 24 -8.10 -2.17 9.38
N LEU A 25 -8.55 -2.30 10.61
CA LEU A 25 -8.87 -1.17 11.48
C LEU A 25 -7.57 -0.41 11.82
N PHE A 26 -7.46 0.83 11.38
CA PHE A 26 -6.36 1.73 11.76
C PHE A 26 -6.89 2.70 12.81
N ILE A 27 -6.46 2.50 14.07
CA ILE A 27 -6.93 3.29 15.20
C ILE A 27 -6.03 4.51 15.34
N VAL A 28 -6.63 5.68 15.25
CA VAL A 28 -6.00 6.99 15.45
C VAL A 28 -6.97 7.86 16.24
N LYS A 29 -6.45 8.53 17.27
CA LYS A 29 -7.15 9.58 18.01
C LYS A 29 -6.58 10.95 17.67
N ASP A 30 -7.39 11.98 17.87
CA ASP A 30 -6.93 13.35 17.68
C ASP A 30 -5.82 13.71 18.68
N GLY A 31 -4.82 14.44 18.21
CA GLY A 31 -3.61 14.77 18.98
C GLY A 31 -2.52 13.68 19.03
N GLU A 32 -2.75 12.50 18.46
CA GLU A 32 -1.72 11.45 18.39
C GLU A 32 -0.69 11.71 17.29
N ARG A 33 0.57 11.30 17.53
CA ARG A 33 1.63 11.40 16.53
C ARG A 33 1.53 10.26 15.54
N VAL A 34 1.27 10.59 14.28
CA VAL A 34 1.13 9.62 13.18
C VAL A 34 2.12 9.94 12.08
N ILE A 35 2.87 8.92 11.65
CA ILE A 35 3.74 8.96 10.49
C ILE A 35 3.04 8.21 9.36
N ALA A 36 2.82 8.88 8.24
CA ALA A 36 2.23 8.27 7.05
C ALA A 36 3.07 8.61 5.83
N ALA A 37 3.23 7.65 4.93
CA ALA A 37 3.87 7.86 3.65
C ALA A 37 3.03 7.27 2.52
N GLY A 38 3.09 7.91 1.36
CA GLY A 38 2.17 7.62 0.28
C GLY A 38 2.44 8.45 -0.96
N LYS A 39 1.51 8.40 -1.90
CA LYS A 39 1.56 9.23 -3.10
C LYS A 39 0.57 10.38 -2.95
N THR A 40 1.03 11.61 -3.13
CA THR A 40 0.14 12.76 -3.22
C THR A 40 -0.53 12.77 -4.60
N LYS A 41 -1.86 12.80 -4.64
CA LYS A 41 -2.64 12.92 -5.88
C LYS A 41 -3.70 14.00 -5.69
N HIS A 42 -3.68 15.02 -6.55
CA HIS A 42 -4.58 16.19 -6.47
C HIS A 42 -4.58 16.89 -5.10
N GLY A 43 -3.40 17.07 -4.50
CA GLY A 43 -3.25 17.73 -3.19
C GLY A 43 -3.65 16.87 -1.98
N VAL A 44 -4.10 15.63 -2.19
CA VAL A 44 -4.44 14.68 -1.12
C VAL A 44 -3.37 13.59 -1.02
N LEU A 45 -2.83 13.38 0.18
CA LEU A 45 -1.87 12.32 0.45
C LEU A 45 -2.59 10.97 0.53
N ARG A 46 -2.47 10.14 -0.50
CA ARG A 46 -2.97 8.75 -0.44
C ARG A 46 -1.97 7.90 0.31
N ILE A 47 -2.33 7.55 1.53
CA ILE A 47 -1.50 6.81 2.46
C ILE A 47 -1.31 5.39 1.93
N GLY A 48 -0.05 5.05 1.65
CA GLY A 48 0.37 3.70 1.27
C GLY A 48 0.83 2.89 2.47
N ALA A 49 1.35 3.53 3.52
CA ALA A 49 1.69 2.92 4.79
C ALA A 49 1.53 3.96 5.90
N ALA A 50 1.15 3.53 7.10
CA ALA A 50 1.02 4.42 8.27
C ALA A 50 1.46 3.73 9.55
N ARG A 51 2.03 4.51 10.46
CA ARG A 51 2.38 4.10 11.83
C ARG A 51 1.91 5.16 12.80
N ASN A 52 1.14 4.74 13.79
CA ASN A 52 0.81 5.56 14.95
C ASN A 52 1.89 5.34 16.02
N MET A 53 2.60 6.39 16.39
CA MET A 53 3.66 6.33 17.41
C MET A 53 3.11 6.28 18.83
N SER A 54 1.93 6.86 19.07
CA SER A 54 1.30 6.92 20.39
C SER A 54 0.61 5.60 20.76
N ALA A 55 -0.11 4.98 19.81
CA ALA A 55 -0.88 3.75 20.05
C ALA A 55 -0.18 2.48 19.57
N GLY A 56 0.95 2.58 18.85
CA GLY A 56 1.66 1.43 18.28
C GLY A 56 0.96 0.75 17.09
N SER A 57 -0.19 1.27 16.64
CA SER A 57 -0.90 0.75 15.46
C SER A 57 -0.07 0.93 14.19
N TYR A 58 -0.04 -0.10 13.36
CA TYR A 58 0.73 -0.10 12.12
C TYR A 58 -0.06 -0.68 10.95
N TYR A 59 -0.11 0.07 9.85
CA TYR A 59 -0.74 -0.33 8.61
C TYR A 59 0.32 -0.61 7.54
N ARG A 60 0.41 -1.88 7.13
CA ARG A 60 1.19 -2.33 5.96
C ARG A 60 0.25 -2.94 4.92
N PRO A 61 0.28 -2.47 3.67
CA PRO A 61 -0.38 -3.19 2.59
C PRO A 61 0.32 -4.55 2.38
N PRO A 62 -0.39 -5.56 1.83
CA PRO A 62 0.12 -6.92 1.69
C PRO A 62 1.10 -7.05 0.52
N VAL A 63 2.23 -6.33 0.59
CA VAL A 63 3.26 -6.22 -0.46
C VAL A 63 3.79 -7.59 -0.89
N VAL A 64 3.99 -8.50 0.06
CA VAL A 64 4.48 -9.87 -0.22
C VAL A 64 3.50 -10.61 -1.13
N LEU A 65 2.20 -10.57 -0.81
CA LEU A 65 1.16 -11.25 -1.60
C LEU A 65 1.09 -10.68 -3.03
N THR A 66 1.22 -9.35 -3.16
CA THR A 66 1.23 -8.69 -4.48
C THR A 66 2.47 -9.05 -5.29
N TRP A 67 3.64 -9.19 -4.65
CA TRP A 67 4.85 -9.68 -5.31
C TRP A 67 4.75 -11.12 -5.77
N VAL A 68 4.21 -12.00 -4.92
CA VAL A 68 3.96 -13.41 -5.29
C VAL A 68 3.02 -13.48 -6.48
N GLY A 69 1.91 -12.72 -6.45
CA GLY A 69 0.98 -12.64 -7.58
C GLY A 69 1.64 -12.15 -8.87
N ALA A 70 2.47 -11.10 -8.79
CA ALA A 70 3.23 -10.59 -9.93
C ALA A 70 4.19 -11.65 -10.50
N ALA A 71 4.94 -12.35 -9.62
CA ALA A 71 5.87 -13.39 -10.04
C ALA A 71 5.15 -14.57 -10.72
N VAL A 72 4.03 -15.04 -10.17
CA VAL A 72 3.23 -16.13 -10.76
C VAL A 72 2.72 -15.73 -12.15
N LEU A 73 2.21 -14.50 -12.30
CA LEU A 73 1.72 -14.00 -13.58
C LEU A 73 2.83 -13.87 -14.63
N VAL A 74 4.04 -13.47 -14.22
CA VAL A 74 5.18 -13.38 -15.14
C VAL A 74 5.68 -14.76 -15.54
N VAL A 75 5.83 -15.68 -14.57
CA VAL A 75 6.28 -17.06 -14.81
C VAL A 75 5.31 -17.85 -15.68
N LEU A 76 4.00 -17.66 -15.51
CA LEU A 76 2.99 -18.25 -16.39
C LEU A 76 2.85 -17.50 -17.71
N GLY A 77 2.97 -16.16 -17.69
CA GLY A 77 2.83 -15.33 -18.89
C GLY A 77 3.93 -15.55 -19.90
N LEU A 78 5.17 -15.82 -19.46
CA LEU A 78 6.33 -16.10 -20.32
C LEU A 78 6.11 -17.29 -21.28
N PRO A 79 5.78 -18.51 -20.83
CA PRO A 79 5.56 -19.64 -21.73
C PRO A 79 4.29 -19.46 -22.58
N LEU A 80 3.23 -18.88 -22.01
CA LEU A 80 2.00 -18.61 -22.78
C LEU A 80 2.18 -17.49 -23.81
N SER A 81 3.21 -16.65 -23.69
CA SER A 81 3.45 -15.56 -24.65
C SER A 81 3.85 -16.06 -26.03
N ALA A 82 4.40 -17.27 -26.13
CA ALA A 82 4.67 -17.95 -27.41
C ALA A 82 3.39 -18.16 -28.25
N LEU A 83 2.23 -18.26 -27.58
CA LEU A 83 0.91 -18.38 -28.22
C LEU A 83 0.18 -17.02 -28.29
N LEU A 84 0.86 -15.90 -28.02
CA LEU A 84 0.32 -14.53 -27.87
C LEU A 84 -0.71 -14.34 -26.74
N ILE A 85 -1.25 -15.42 -26.18
CA ILE A 85 -2.23 -15.42 -25.08
C ILE A 85 -1.56 -15.05 -23.74
N GLY A 86 -0.25 -15.20 -23.61
CA GLY A 86 0.49 -14.82 -22.40
C GLY A 86 0.78 -13.31 -22.26
N ILE A 87 0.60 -12.53 -23.33
CA ILE A 87 0.89 -11.08 -23.31
C ILE A 87 0.07 -10.33 -22.24
N PRO A 88 -1.26 -10.55 -22.11
CA PRO A 88 -2.05 -9.93 -21.03
C PRO A 88 -1.56 -10.28 -19.63
N PHE A 89 -1.12 -11.53 -19.42
CA PHE A 89 -0.59 -11.98 -18.12
C PHE A 89 0.72 -11.28 -17.79
N LEU A 90 1.62 -11.13 -18.76
CA LEU A 90 2.87 -10.37 -18.60
C LEU A 90 2.59 -8.89 -18.28
N LEU A 91 1.72 -8.24 -19.05
CA LEU A 91 1.35 -6.83 -18.82
C LEU A 91 0.75 -6.63 -17.41
N PHE A 92 -0.14 -7.53 -17.00
CA PHE A 92 -0.77 -7.45 -15.69
C PHE A 92 0.21 -7.77 -14.55
N GLY A 93 1.11 -8.74 -14.74
CA GLY A 93 2.18 -9.06 -13.79
C GLY A 93 3.14 -7.88 -13.58
N ILE A 94 3.57 -7.22 -14.67
CA ILE A 94 4.40 -6.01 -14.61
C ILE A 94 3.67 -4.88 -13.88
N TYR A 95 2.37 -4.68 -14.16
CA TYR A 95 1.57 -3.68 -13.46
C TYR A 95 1.51 -3.94 -11.94
N LEU A 96 1.30 -5.19 -11.53
CA LEU A 96 1.30 -5.55 -10.10
C LEU A 96 2.67 -5.33 -9.45
N ALA A 97 3.76 -5.65 -10.15
CA ALA A 97 5.12 -5.36 -9.67
C ALA A 97 5.31 -3.85 -9.46
N TYR A 98 4.85 -3.02 -10.40
CA TYR A 98 4.92 -1.55 -10.27
C TYR A 98 4.14 -1.03 -9.04
N VAL A 99 2.94 -1.57 -8.78
CA VAL A 99 2.16 -1.24 -7.58
C VAL A 99 2.89 -1.66 -6.31
N ALA A 100 3.44 -2.88 -6.28
CA ALA A 100 4.16 -3.42 -5.13
C ALA A 100 5.42 -2.59 -4.79
N VAL A 101 6.16 -2.12 -5.80
CA VAL A 101 7.30 -1.20 -5.62
C VAL A 101 6.84 0.12 -5.00
N GLY A 102 5.70 0.67 -5.45
CA GLY A 102 5.12 1.89 -4.88
C GLY A 102 4.81 1.74 -3.39
N TRP A 103 4.21 0.62 -2.99
CA TRP A 103 3.92 0.32 -1.60
C TRP A 103 5.18 0.11 -0.77
N MET A 104 6.18 -0.57 -1.31
CA MET A 104 7.45 -0.80 -0.61
C MET A 104 8.19 0.51 -0.31
N LYS A 105 8.17 1.48 -1.25
CA LYS A 105 8.72 2.82 -1.01
C LYS A 105 8.01 3.50 0.18
N SER A 106 6.67 3.46 0.21
CA SER A 106 5.91 4.03 1.33
C SER A 106 6.24 3.36 2.66
N ILE A 107 6.36 2.02 2.69
CA ILE A 107 6.73 1.29 3.92
C ILE A 107 8.13 1.72 4.40
N LYS A 108 9.10 1.77 3.49
CA LYS A 108 10.48 2.19 3.82
C LYS A 108 10.53 3.62 4.35
N MET A 109 9.75 4.53 3.76
CA MET A 109 9.67 5.93 4.23
C MET A 109 9.07 6.04 5.63
N VAL A 110 7.99 5.30 5.92
CA VAL A 110 7.41 5.28 7.28
C VAL A 110 8.38 4.66 8.28
N GLU A 111 9.08 3.60 7.88
CA GLU A 111 10.05 2.95 8.76
C GLU A 111 11.27 3.83 9.04
N ALA A 112 11.80 4.53 8.03
CA ALA A 112 12.87 5.49 8.18
C ALA A 112 12.44 6.66 9.09
N ALA A 113 11.31 7.30 8.80
CA ALA A 113 10.79 8.40 9.60
C ALA A 113 10.47 7.99 11.05
N ALA A 114 10.11 6.72 11.29
CA ALA A 114 9.87 6.21 12.63
C ALA A 114 11.13 5.77 13.38
N ARG A 115 12.30 5.69 12.71
CA ARG A 115 13.60 5.50 13.38
C ARG A 115 14.20 6.83 13.83
N ASP A 116 13.86 7.91 13.15
CA ASP A 116 14.39 9.26 13.39
C ASP A 116 13.52 10.10 14.37
N ALA A 117 12.42 9.54 14.89
CA ALA A 117 11.41 10.21 15.71
C ALA A 117 11.35 9.66 17.14
#